data_AF-A0A3A8QDW0-F1
#
_entry.id   AF-A0A3A8QDW0-F1
#
_cell.length_a   1.000
_cell.length_b   1.000
_cell.length_c   1.000
_cell.angle_alpha   90.00
_cell.angle_beta   90.00
_cell.angle_gamma   90.00
#
_symmetry.space_group_name_H-M   'P 1'
#
loop_
_entity.id
_entity.type
_entity.pdbx_description
1 polymer ?
#
loop_
_entity_poly.entity_id
_entity_poly.type
_entity_poly.pdbx_seq_one_letter_code
_entity_poly.pdbx_strand_id
1 'polypeptide(L)'
;MKKTQSEIESRVIVGAHGVAAEEDHLVMGKVIGVGVGAMVLFLVGAVWAWRIQVVTMEEAQPNGPPPRPAAVGQYEVGIVNQRLFEQDWHAVEKLGGQQQALRNGWGDQPGVAAHKTLDQAMEQVITTESQ
;
A
#
# COMPACT_ATOMS: atom_id res chain seq x y z
N MET A 1 -45.21 11.03 -46.89
CA MET A 1 -45.69 9.64 -47.10
C MET A 1 -45.48 8.88 -45.80
N LYS A 2 -46.55 8.34 -45.19
CA LYS A 2 -46.46 7.55 -43.95
C LYS A 2 -45.86 6.18 -44.30
N LYS A 3 -44.74 5.81 -43.67
CA LYS A 3 -44.15 4.48 -43.82
C LYS A 3 -45.06 3.45 -43.16
N THR A 4 -45.31 2.34 -43.86
CA THR A 4 -46.18 1.23 -43.46
C THR A 4 -45.54 0.42 -42.33
N GLN A 5 -46.34 -0.05 -41.35
CA GLN A 5 -45.88 -0.80 -40.18
C GLN A 5 -44.95 -1.99 -40.50
N SER A 6 -45.14 -2.63 -41.65
CA SER A 6 -44.30 -3.73 -42.12
C SER A 6 -42.82 -3.36 -42.32
N GLU A 7 -42.54 -2.09 -42.62
CA GLU A 7 -41.16 -1.59 -42.81
C GLU A 7 -40.46 -1.33 -41.47
N ILE A 8 -41.23 -1.17 -40.39
CA ILE A 8 -40.76 -0.96 -39.01
C ILE A 8 -40.50 -2.32 -38.36
N GLU A 9 -41.37 -3.31 -38.57
CA GLU A 9 -41.22 -4.67 -38.02
C GLU A 9 -40.08 -5.47 -38.69
N SER A 10 -39.76 -5.19 -39.96
CA SER A 10 -38.68 -5.86 -40.70
C SER A 10 -37.27 -5.56 -40.16
N ARG A 11 -37.11 -4.59 -39.26
CA ARG A 11 -35.81 -4.22 -38.67
C ARG A 11 -35.53 -4.87 -37.31
N VAL A 12 -36.48 -5.65 -36.79
CA VAL A 12 -36.31 -6.34 -35.50
C VAL A 12 -35.55 -7.65 -35.74
N ILE A 13 -34.24 -7.64 -35.50
CA ILE A 13 -33.43 -8.85 -35.47
C ILE A 13 -33.60 -9.48 -34.09
N VAL A 14 -34.36 -10.56 -34.02
CA VAL A 14 -34.60 -11.30 -32.77
C VAL A 14 -33.37 -12.17 -32.47
N GLY A 15 -32.66 -11.86 -31.38
CA GLY A 15 -31.60 -12.72 -30.88
C GLY A 15 -32.14 -14.03 -30.31
N ALA A 16 -31.29 -15.07 -30.20
CA ALA A 16 -31.66 -16.44 -29.81
C ALA A 16 -32.42 -16.60 -28.47
N HIS A 17 -32.57 -15.53 -27.68
CA HIS A 17 -33.22 -15.52 -26.36
C HIS A 17 -34.49 -14.64 -26.31
N GLY A 18 -35.09 -14.29 -27.44
CA GLY A 18 -36.39 -13.59 -27.47
C GLY A 18 -36.36 -12.14 -27.01
N VAL A 19 -35.18 -11.56 -26.81
CA VAL A 19 -34.99 -10.13 -26.56
C VAL A 19 -34.90 -9.40 -27.91
N ALA A 20 -35.92 -8.60 -28.20
CA ALA A 20 -35.89 -7.62 -29.28
C ALA A 20 -35.04 -6.45 -28.82
N ALA A 21 -33.82 -6.34 -29.34
CA ALA A 21 -33.03 -5.11 -29.21
C ALA A 21 -33.45 -4.18 -30.36
N GLU A 22 -33.89 -2.97 -30.04
CA GLU A 22 -34.01 -1.90 -31.05
C GLU A 22 -32.64 -1.68 -31.70
N GLU A 23 -32.58 -1.31 -32.99
CA GLU A 23 -31.33 -0.91 -33.65
C GLU A 23 -30.66 0.16 -32.78
N ASP A 24 -29.56 -0.20 -32.10
CA ASP A 24 -28.85 0.69 -31.19
C ASP A 24 -28.34 1.90 -31.98
N HIS A 25 -29.08 3.01 -31.88
CA HIS A 25 -28.86 4.22 -32.65
C HIS A 25 -27.74 5.04 -32.00
N LEU A 26 -26.59 4.40 -31.77
CA LEU A 26 -25.38 5.07 -31.33
C LEU A 26 -24.91 6.02 -32.43
N VAL A 27 -24.90 7.32 -32.11
CA VAL A 27 -24.34 8.33 -33.00
C VAL A 27 -22.82 8.23 -32.94
N MET A 28 -22.25 7.24 -33.63
CA MET A 28 -20.83 6.87 -33.57
C MET A 28 -19.91 8.08 -33.82
N GLY A 29 -20.30 9.00 -34.71
CA GLY A 29 -19.57 10.24 -34.95
C GLY A 29 -19.47 11.16 -33.72
N LYS A 30 -20.50 11.23 -32.88
CA LYS A 30 -20.46 11.98 -31.61
C LYS A 30 -19.53 11.31 -30.60
N VAL A 31 -19.58 9.97 -30.50
CA VAL A 31 -18.72 9.21 -29.59
C VAL A 31 -17.25 9.41 -29.95
N ILE A 32 -16.91 9.28 -31.24
CA ILE A 32 -15.55 9.54 -31.73
C ILE A 32 -15.15 10.99 -31.47
N GLY A 33 -16.04 11.95 -31.75
CA GLY A 33 -15.77 13.37 -31.50
C GLY A 33 -15.47 13.69 -30.04
N VAL A 34 -16.24 13.12 -29.09
CA VAL A 34 -15.98 13.24 -27.65
C VAL A 34 -14.65 12.58 -27.29
N GLY A 35 -14.36 11.39 -27.81
CA GLY A 35 -13.10 10.69 -27.55
C GLY A 35 -11.88 11.49 -28.01
N VAL A 36 -11.92 12.03 -29.24
CA VAL A 36 -10.85 12.89 -29.78
C VAL A 36 -10.73 14.18 -28.97
N GLY A 37 -11.84 14.83 -28.64
CA GLY A 37 -11.85 16.05 -27.84
C GLY A 37 -11.24 15.85 -26.45
N ALA A 38 -11.61 14.76 -25.77
CA ALA A 38 -11.04 14.40 -24.47
C ALA A 38 -9.53 14.13 -24.56
N MET A 39 -9.09 13.44 -25.63
CA MET A 39 -7.66 13.18 -25.85
C MET A 39 -6.86 14.46 -26.06
N VAL A 40 -7.38 15.42 -26.83
CA VAL A 40 -6.73 16.72 -27.02
C VAL A 40 -6.63 17.49 -25.71
N LEU A 41 -7.72 17.56 -24.94
CA LEU A 41 -7.72 18.23 -23.63
C LEU A 41 -6.72 17.59 -22.65
N PHE A 42 -6.66 16.26 -22.63
CA PHE A 42 -5.71 15.54 -21.80
C PHE A 42 -4.25 15.85 -22.18
N LEU A 43 -3.93 15.87 -23.48
CA LEU A 43 -2.58 16.19 -23.95
C LEU A 43 -2.19 17.63 -23.60
N VAL A 44 -3.10 18.59 -23.77
CA VAL A 44 -2.86 19.98 -23.37
C VAL A 44 -2.60 20.08 -21.87
N GLY A 45 -3.42 19.39 -21.06
CA GLY A 45 -3.23 19.33 -19.61
C GLY A 45 -1.89 18.70 -19.20
N ALA A 46 -1.47 17.62 -19.87
CA ALA A 46 -0.20 16.95 -19.60
C ALA A 46 1.00 17.86 -19.93
N VAL A 47 0.98 18.55 -21.08
CA VAL A 47 2.02 19.51 -21.46
C VAL A 47 2.08 20.67 -20.46
N TRP A 48 0.92 21.18 -20.04
CA TRP A 48 0.84 22.26 -19.06
C TRP A 48 1.39 21.82 -17.70
N ALA A 49 0.99 20.65 -17.20
CA ALA A 49 1.48 20.09 -15.95
C ALA A 49 3.00 19.86 -15.98
N TRP A 50 3.52 19.32 -17.09
CA TRP A 50 4.95 19.16 -17.29
C TRP A 50 5.69 20.50 -17.24
N ARG A 51 5.16 21.54 -17.89
CA ARG A 51 5.75 22.89 -17.85
C ARG A 51 5.81 23.45 -16.44
N ILE A 52 4.74 23.33 -15.67
CA ILE A 52 4.73 23.73 -14.25
C ILE A 52 5.82 22.97 -13.49
N GLN A 53 5.86 21.64 -13.63
CA GLN A 53 6.83 20.81 -12.91
C GLN A 53 8.28 21.23 -13.21
N VAL A 54 8.63 21.50 -14.47
CA VAL A 54 9.98 21.92 -14.85
C VAL A 54 10.32 23.28 -14.22
N VAL A 55 9.44 24.27 -14.35
CA VAL A 55 9.68 25.61 -13.79
C VAL A 55 9.82 25.55 -12.27
N THR A 56 8.92 24.84 -11.58
CA THR A 56 9.00 24.67 -10.13
C THR A 56 10.27 23.94 -9.70
N MET A 57 10.74 22.96 -10.49
CA MET A 57 11.97 22.25 -10.20
C MET A 57 13.21 23.14 -10.39
N GLU A 58 13.24 23.94 -11.45
CA GLU A 58 14.32 24.92 -11.70
C GLU A 58 14.39 25.98 -10.59
N GLU A 59 13.24 26.48 -10.12
CA GLU A 59 13.15 27.42 -9.01
C GLU A 59 13.58 26.79 -7.67
N ALA A 60 13.13 25.57 -7.39
CA ALA A 60 13.45 24.87 -6.15
C ALA A 60 14.90 24.37 -6.10
N GLN A 61 15.49 24.06 -7.25
CA GLN A 61 16.81 23.43 -7.39
C GLN A 61 17.63 24.13 -8.48
N PRO A 62 18.02 25.40 -8.29
CA PRO A 62 18.73 26.18 -9.32
C PRO A 62 20.09 25.58 -9.69
N ASN A 63 20.71 24.80 -8.78
CA ASN A 63 21.99 24.14 -8.99
C ASN A 63 21.85 22.64 -9.34
N GLY A 64 20.63 22.20 -9.70
CA GLY A 64 20.30 20.80 -9.94
C GLY A 64 19.93 20.02 -8.67
N PRO A 65 19.49 18.76 -8.82
CA PRO A 65 19.08 17.94 -7.70
C PRO A 65 20.23 17.73 -6.71
N PRO A 66 19.95 17.74 -5.40
CA PRO A 66 20.98 17.51 -4.41
C PRO A 66 21.63 16.15 -4.69
N PRO A 67 22.97 16.05 -4.56
CA PRO A 67 23.67 14.80 -4.75
C PRO A 67 23.02 13.74 -3.86
N ARG A 68 22.78 12.54 -4.40
CA ARG A 68 22.30 11.42 -3.58
C ARG A 68 23.23 11.30 -2.38
N PRO A 69 22.71 11.35 -1.14
CA PRO A 69 23.57 11.30 0.03
C PRO A 69 24.45 10.06 -0.06
N ALA A 70 25.76 10.22 0.16
CA ALA A 70 26.71 9.11 0.13
C ALA A 70 26.33 7.99 1.12
N ALA A 71 25.43 8.29 2.06
CA ALA A 71 24.99 7.40 3.11
C ALA A 71 23.67 6.65 2.85
N VAL A 72 23.12 6.71 1.63
CA VAL A 72 21.98 5.87 1.25
C VAL A 72 22.42 4.40 1.28
N GLY A 73 21.90 3.62 2.24
CA GLY A 73 22.28 2.21 2.46
C GLY A 73 23.41 2.00 3.49
N GLN A 74 23.89 3.05 4.16
CA GLN A 74 24.78 2.92 5.31
C GLN A 74 23.98 2.56 6.57
N TYR A 75 24.56 1.74 7.43
CA TYR A 75 24.01 1.37 8.74
C TYR A 75 23.80 2.59 9.65
N GLU A 76 24.67 3.59 9.54
CA GLU A 76 24.61 4.84 10.29
C GLU A 76 24.62 6.05 9.36
N VAL A 77 23.69 6.98 9.61
CA VAL A 77 23.69 8.32 9.02
C VAL A 77 23.65 9.32 10.17
N GLY A 78 24.80 9.89 10.54
CA GLY A 78 24.90 10.79 11.70
C GLY A 78 24.81 10.04 13.03
N ILE A 79 23.95 10.49 13.96
CA ILE A 79 23.75 9.89 15.31
C ILE A 79 22.68 8.77 15.29
N VAL A 80 21.95 8.61 14.18
CA VAL A 80 20.83 7.68 14.09
C VAL A 80 21.19 6.42 13.30
N ASN A 81 20.93 5.27 13.92
CA ASN A 81 21.01 3.96 13.30
C ASN A 81 19.81 3.76 12.36
N GLN A 82 20.08 3.62 11.06
CA GLN A 82 19.06 3.32 10.04
C GLN A 82 19.08 1.83 9.74
N ARG A 83 18.58 1.01 10.67
CA ARG A 83 18.46 -0.44 10.42
C ARG A 83 17.20 -0.74 9.62
N LEU A 84 17.33 -1.54 8.56
CA LEU A 84 16.17 -2.13 7.89
C LEU A 84 15.46 -3.06 8.90
N PHE A 85 14.16 -2.83 9.11
CA PHE A 85 13.32 -3.60 10.04
C PHE A 85 13.34 -5.12 9.78
N GLU A 86 13.70 -5.57 8.59
CA GLU A 86 13.77 -6.99 8.22
C GLU A 86 14.97 -7.75 8.83
N GLN A 87 15.98 -7.06 9.36
CA GLN A 87 17.20 -7.66 9.92
C GLN A 87 17.38 -7.41 11.42
N ASP A 88 16.34 -6.94 12.12
CA ASP A 88 16.43 -6.65 13.55
C ASP A 88 16.10 -7.88 14.41
N TRP A 89 17.12 -8.68 14.71
CA TRP A 89 17.02 -9.85 15.60
C TRP A 89 17.20 -9.51 17.09
N HIS A 90 17.46 -8.24 17.44
CA HIS A 90 17.70 -7.86 18.84
C HIS A 90 16.47 -8.04 19.71
N ALA A 91 15.27 -7.84 19.17
CA ALA A 91 14.04 -8.10 19.91
C ALA A 91 13.95 -9.58 20.31
N VAL A 92 14.27 -10.48 19.39
CA VAL A 92 14.29 -11.94 19.64
C VAL A 92 15.38 -12.32 20.63
N GLU A 93 16.58 -11.75 20.49
CA GLU A 93 17.70 -12.02 21.39
C GLU A 93 17.44 -11.49 22.81
N LYS A 94 16.89 -10.27 22.92
CA LYS A 94 16.51 -9.67 24.21
C LYS A 94 15.38 -10.44 24.88
N LEU A 95 14.35 -10.84 24.12
CA LEU A 95 13.28 -11.68 24.63
C LEU A 95 13.83 -13.04 25.07
N GLY A 96 14.72 -13.66 24.31
CA GLY A 96 15.38 -14.92 24.66
C GLY A 96 16.16 -14.82 25.98
N GLY A 97 16.99 -13.80 26.14
CA GLY A 97 17.75 -13.56 27.37
C GLY A 97 16.86 -13.30 28.60
N GLN A 98 15.79 -12.51 28.43
CA GLN A 98 14.82 -12.26 29.51
C GLN A 98 14.02 -13.52 29.86
N GLN A 99 13.59 -14.30 28.86
CA GLN A 99 12.88 -15.56 29.08
C GLN A 99 13.76 -16.57 29.83
N GLN A 100 15.05 -16.63 29.48
CA GLN A 100 16.01 -17.51 30.14
C GLN A 100 16.26 -17.11 31.60
N ALA A 101 16.35 -15.80 31.88
CA ALA A 101 16.47 -15.28 33.24
C ALA A 101 15.22 -15.58 34.10
N LEU A 102 14.02 -15.46 33.53
CA LEU A 102 12.76 -15.76 34.22
C LEU A 102 12.60 -17.25 34.54
N ARG A 103 13.06 -18.13 33.64
CA ARG A 103 13.02 -19.59 33.83
C ARG A 103 14.03 -20.08 34.86
N ASN A 104 15.26 -19.58 34.79
CA ASN A 104 16.35 -20.08 35.61
C ASN A 104 16.42 -19.42 37.00
N GLY A 105 15.61 -18.39 37.24
CA GLY A 105 15.75 -17.54 38.42
C GLY A 105 16.89 -16.55 38.22
N TRP A 106 16.71 -15.34 38.72
CA TRP A 106 17.64 -14.24 38.54
C TRP A 106 18.04 -13.64 39.90
N GLY A 107 19.29 -13.24 40.04
CA GLY A 107 19.85 -12.66 41.25
C GLY A 107 21.15 -11.91 40.97
N ASP A 108 21.52 -11.02 41.89
CA ASP A 108 22.67 -10.11 41.72
C ASP A 108 24.04 -10.81 41.79
N GLN A 109 24.08 -12.08 42.21
CA GLN A 109 25.31 -12.85 42.34
C GLN A 109 25.29 -14.11 41.42
N PRO A 110 26.38 -14.38 40.68
CA PRO A 110 26.46 -15.57 39.84
C PRO A 110 26.29 -16.84 40.68
N GLY A 111 25.34 -17.70 40.29
CA GLY A 111 25.10 -18.99 40.95
C GLY A 111 24.11 -18.96 42.12
N VAL A 112 23.54 -17.81 42.46
CA VAL A 112 22.49 -17.69 43.50
C VAL A 112 21.21 -17.14 42.87
N ALA A 113 20.17 -17.96 42.73
CA ALA A 113 18.85 -17.51 42.31
C ALA A 113 18.19 -16.73 43.46
N ALA A 114 18.34 -15.40 43.45
CA ALA A 114 17.80 -14.53 44.50
C ALA A 114 16.28 -14.38 44.45
N HIS A 115 15.66 -14.65 43.29
CA HIS A 115 14.21 -14.58 43.09
C HIS A 115 13.65 -15.93 42.63
N LYS A 116 12.41 -16.23 43.06
CA LYS A 116 11.67 -17.44 42.66
C LYS A 116 11.57 -17.53 41.14
N THR A 117 11.72 -18.74 40.60
CA THR A 117 11.52 -18.99 39.17
C THR A 117 10.06 -18.75 38.79
N LEU A 118 9.80 -18.49 37.50
CA LEU A 118 8.43 -18.31 37.00
C LEU A 118 7.53 -19.50 37.36
N ASP A 119 8.04 -20.73 37.25
CA ASP A 119 7.27 -21.95 37.53
C ASP A 119 6.87 -22.02 39.01
N GLN A 120 7.79 -21.69 39.92
CA GLN A 120 7.51 -21.64 41.36
C GLN A 120 6.53 -20.52 41.74
N ALA A 121 6.59 -19.38 41.03
CA ALA A 121 5.65 -18.29 41.23
C ALA A 121 4.23 -18.66 40.75
N MET A 122 4.12 -19.33 39.60
CA MET A 122 2.84 -19.82 39.08
C MET A 122 2.21 -20.87 40.00
N GLU A 123 2.99 -21.82 40.51
CA GLU A 123 2.50 -22.84 41.42
C GLU A 123 2.01 -22.26 42.76
N GLN A 124 2.64 -21.20 43.25
CA GLN A 124 2.17 -20.47 44.42
C GLN A 124 0.81 -19.78 44.19
N VAL A 125 0.58 -19.22 43.00
CA VAL A 125 -0.72 -18.61 42.65
C VAL A 125 -1.79 -19.70 42.55
N ILE A 126 -1.51 -20.79 41.85
CA ILE A 126 -2.46 -21.91 41.67
C ILE A 126 -2.88 -22.49 43.03
N THR A 127 -1.92 -22.70 43.94
CA THR A 127 -2.19 -23.23 45.28
C THR A 127 -2.99 -22.26 46.14
N THR A 128 -2.76 -20.95 46.00
CA THR A 128 -3.48 -19.89 46.73
C THR A 128 -4.92 -19.72 46.23
N GLU A 129 -5.17 -19.87 44.93
CA GLU A 129 -6.51 -19.82 44.32
C GLU A 129 -7.31 -21.12 44.51
N SER A 130 -6.65 -22.21 44.93
CA SER A 130 -7.28 -23.52 45.19
C SER A 130 -7.72 -23.74 46.65
N GLN A 131 -7.49 -22.74 47.53
CA GLN A 131 -8.00 -22.69 48.91
C GLN A 131 -9.26 -21.83 48.99
#